data_AF-A0A534NBV4-F1
#
_entry.id   AF-A0A534NBV4-F1
#
_cell.length_a   1.000
_cell.length_b   1.000
_cell.length_c   1.000
_cell.angle_alpha   90.00
_cell.angle_beta   90.00
_cell.angle_gamma   90.00
#
_symmetry.space_group_name_H-M   'P 1'
#
loop_
_entity.id
_entity.type
_entity.pdbx_description
1 polymer ?
#
loop_
_entity_poly.entity_id
_entity_poly.type
_entity_poly.pdbx_seq_one_letter_code
_entity_poly.pdbx_strand_id
1 'polypeptide(L)' 'MIARGQIYFQCGEELTTRRDLELLGDHCLLWASDFPHEGITDMATAVKQFLMREDIPPESKRKIASENPKRLYATAR' A
#
# COMPACT_ATOMS: atom_id res chain seq x y z
N MET A 1 9.74 14.50 -9.19
CA MET A 1 8.26 14.39 -9.12
C MET A 1 7.80 13.55 -7.94
N ILE A 2 8.40 12.39 -7.67
CA ILE A 2 8.14 11.58 -6.46
C ILE A 2 8.33 12.41 -5.18
N ALA A 3 9.50 13.05 -5.02
CA ALA A 3 9.78 13.94 -3.88
C ALA A 3 8.86 15.19 -3.80
N ARG A 4 8.11 15.50 -4.86
CA ARG A 4 7.11 16.58 -4.89
C ARG A 4 5.69 16.08 -4.56
N GLY A 5 5.52 14.79 -4.25
CA GLY A 5 4.22 14.19 -3.95
C GLY A 5 3.28 14.06 -5.16
N GLN A 6 3.82 14.04 -6.37
CA GLN A 6 3.05 14.07 -7.62
C GLN A 6 2.96 12.72 -8.33
N ILE A 7 3.64 11.70 -7.82
CA ILE A 7 3.61 10.33 -8.34
C ILE A 7 3.43 9.38 -7.16
N TYR A 8 2.54 8.41 -7.34
CA TYR A 8 2.27 7.34 -6.39
C TYR A 8 2.41 5.99 -7.10
N PHE A 9 2.72 4.95 -6.34
CA PHE A 9 2.89 3.59 -6.82
C PHE A 9 2.00 2.64 -6.02
N GLN A 10 1.38 1.70 -6.72
CA GLN A 10 0.68 0.58 -6.11
C GLN A 10 1.70 -0.44 -5.59
N CYS A 11 1.39 -1.08 -4.47
CA CYS A 11 2.10 -2.25 -3.95
C CYS A 11 1.15 -3.21 -3.22
N GLY A 12 1.65 -4.39 -2.84
CA GLY A 12 0.96 -5.32 -1.94
C GLY A 12 0.50 -6.64 -2.55
N GLU A 13 0.57 -6.77 -3.87
CA GLU A 13 0.33 -8.03 -4.58
C GLU A 13 1.54 -8.98 -4.43
N GLU A 14 2.76 -8.43 -4.48
CA GLU A 14 4.01 -9.18 -4.37
C GLU A 14 4.72 -8.97 -3.01
N LEU A 15 5.61 -9.91 -2.66
CA LEU A 15 6.53 -9.79 -1.51
C LEU A 15 7.54 -8.63 -1.66
N THR A 16 7.52 -7.90 -2.79
CA THR A 16 8.41 -6.79 -3.13
C THR A 16 8.15 -5.50 -2.33
N THR A 17 7.01 -5.37 -1.64
CA THR A 17 6.67 -4.14 -0.90
C THR A 17 7.75 -3.65 0.07
N ARG A 18 8.50 -4.56 0.70
CA ARG A 18 9.65 -4.17 1.54
C ARG A 18 10.73 -3.48 0.72
N ARG A 19 11.02 -4.00 -0.47
CA ARG A 19 12.00 -3.41 -1.38
C ARG A 19 11.52 -2.07 -1.91
N ASP A 20 10.24 -1.95 -2.22
CA ASP A 20 9.63 -0.67 -2.62
C ASP A 20 9.78 0.38 -1.52
N LEU A 21 9.55 -0.03 -0.26
CA LEU A 21 9.72 0.83 0.91
C LEU A 21 11.18 1.31 1.06
N GLU A 22 12.15 0.41 0.88
CA GLU A 22 13.59 0.74 0.93
C GLU A 22 13.99 1.75 -0.16
N LEU A 23 13.41 1.65 -1.35
CA LEU A 23 13.79 2.47 -2.51
C LEU A 23 13.05 3.81 -2.58
N LEU A 24 11.76 3.82 -2.23
CA LEU A 24 10.85 4.94 -2.50
C LEU A 24 10.38 5.64 -1.21
N GLY A 25 10.50 4.98 -0.06
CA GLY A 25 9.87 5.39 1.19
C GLY A 25 8.35 5.18 1.19
N ASP A 26 7.74 5.27 2.36
CA ASP A 26 6.31 4.96 2.51
C ASP A 26 5.38 6.04 1.97
N HIS A 27 5.84 7.28 1.79
CA HIS A 27 4.96 8.41 1.47
C HIS A 27 4.31 8.35 0.09
N CYS A 28 4.82 7.57 -0.86
CA CYS A 28 4.28 7.50 -2.22
C CYS A 28 3.70 6.12 -2.57
N LEU A 29 3.58 5.22 -1.59
CA LEU A 29 3.08 3.87 -1.78
C LEU A 29 1.60 3.77 -1.40
N LEU A 30 0.85 2.94 -2.13
CA LEU A 30 -0.57 2.67 -1.94
C LEU A 30 -0.80 1.16 -1.98
N TRP A 31 -1.49 0.61 -0.99
CA TRP A 31 -1.91 -0.78 -1.08
C TRP A 31 -3.11 -0.91 -2.02
N ALA A 32 -3.04 -1.82 -2.98
CA ALA A 32 -4.19 -2.23 -3.78
C ALA A 32 -4.19 -3.75 -3.95
N SER A 33 -5.37 -4.34 -3.93
CA SER A 33 -5.55 -5.79 -4.06
C SER A 33 -5.64 -6.28 -5.50
N ASP A 34 -5.90 -5.40 -6.46
CA ASP A 34 -6.30 -5.77 -7.83
C ASP A 34 -7.58 -6.65 -7.92
N PHE A 35 -8.38 -6.71 -6.85
CA PHE A 35 -9.65 -7.46 -6.87
C PHE A 35 -10.58 -6.95 -7.98
N PRO A 36 -11.23 -7.84 -8.77
CA PRO A 36 -11.35 -9.31 -8.58
C PRO A 36 -10.35 -10.15 -9.39
N HIS A 37 -9.22 -9.57 -9.83
CA HIS A 37 -8.20 -10.32 -10.57
C HIS A 37 -7.46 -11.31 -9.66
N GLU A 38 -6.69 -12.21 -10.26
CA GLU A 38 -5.75 -13.12 -9.56
C GLU A 38 -6.40 -14.10 -8.55
N GLY A 39 -7.69 -14.42 -8.69
CA GLY A 39 -8.34 -15.41 -7.83
C GLY A 39 -8.56 -14.94 -6.38
N ILE A 40 -8.48 -13.63 -6.13
CA ILE A 40 -8.90 -13.06 -4.85
C ILE A 40 -10.41 -13.21 -4.73
N THR A 41 -10.82 -14.13 -3.87
CA THR A 41 -12.23 -14.44 -3.60
C THR A 41 -12.71 -13.91 -2.25
N ASP A 42 -11.77 -13.58 -1.35
CA ASP A 42 -12.03 -13.01 -0.05
C ASP A 42 -11.11 -11.82 0.25
N MET A 43 -11.69 -10.62 0.17
CA MET A 43 -10.99 -9.37 0.45
C MET A 43 -10.54 -9.24 1.92
N ALA A 44 -11.27 -9.82 2.87
CA ALA A 44 -10.89 -9.74 4.28
C ALA A 44 -9.58 -10.52 4.52
N THR A 45 -9.42 -11.68 3.88
CA THR A 45 -8.19 -12.45 3.91
C THR A 45 -7.03 -11.69 3.26
N ALA A 46 -7.21 -11.09 2.09
CA ALA A 46 -6.17 -10.30 1.43
C ALA A 46 -5.67 -9.13 2.31
N VAL A 47 -6.59 -8.38 2.91
CA VAL A 47 -6.25 -7.29 3.85
C VAL A 47 -5.50 -7.84 5.06
N LYS A 48 -5.97 -8.94 5.65
CA LYS A 48 -5.33 -9.57 6.80
C LYS A 48 -3.90 -10.00 6.50
N GLN A 49 -3.67 -10.62 5.34
CA GLN A 49 -2.33 -11.04 4.90
C GLN A 49 -1.36 -9.86 4.80
N PHE A 50 -1.79 -8.75 4.20
CA PHE A 50 -0.97 -7.54 4.15
C PHE A 50 -0.67 -6.97 5.55
N LEU A 51 -1.69 -6.85 6.40
CA LEU A 51 -1.52 -6.29 7.75
C LEU A 51 -0.63 -7.16 8.66
N MET A 52 -0.62 -8.47 8.45
CA MET A 52 0.19 -9.43 9.20
C MET A 52 1.65 -9.50 8.77
N ARG A 53 2.06 -8.83 7.68
CA ARG A 53 3.47 -8.79 7.27
C ARG A 53 4.36 -8.19 8.37
N GLU A 54 5.33 -8.96 8.83
CA GLU A 54 6.29 -8.56 9.87
C GLU A 54 7.46 -7.76 9.28
N ASP A 55 7.70 -7.89 7.98
CA ASP A 55 8.80 -7.27 7.28
C ASP A 55 8.53 -5.82 6.85
N ILE A 56 7.31 -5.33 7.08
CA ILE A 56 6.89 -3.94 6.89
C ILE A 56 6.58 -3.30 8.26
N PRO A 57 7.19 -2.13 8.59
CA PRO A 57 6.89 -1.41 9.83
C PRO A 57 5.40 -1.08 9.99
N PRO A 58 4.83 -1.14 11.21
CA PRO A 58 3.42 -0.81 11.46
C PRO A 58 3.01 0.60 11.00
N GLU A 59 3.90 1.58 11.15
CA GLU A 59 3.65 2.95 10.69
C GLU A 59 3.49 3.01 9.17
N SER A 60 4.40 2.36 8.43
CA SER A 60 4.33 2.30 6.98
C SER A 60 3.09 1.57 6.50
N LYS A 61 2.67 0.47 7.16
CA LYS A 61 1.40 -0.22 6.84
C LYS A 61 0.19 0.72 6.93
N ARG A 62 0.12 1.56 7.98
CA ARG A 62 -0.95 2.55 8.16
C ARG A 62 -0.95 3.62 7.05
N LYS A 63 0.21 4.13 6.67
CA LYS A 63 0.33 5.10 5.58
C LYS A 63 -0.11 4.51 4.24
N ILE A 64 0.45 3.35 3.90
CA ILE A 64 0.25 2.67 2.62
C ILE A 64 -1.22 2.23 2.43
N ALA A 65 -1.85 1.68 3.47
CA ALA A 65 -3.22 1.17 3.37
C ALA A 65 -4.32 2.22 3.61
N SER A 66 -3.99 3.43 4.09
CA SER A 66 -5.02 4.39 4.49
C SER A 66 -4.65 5.85 4.26
N GLU A 67 -3.57 6.34 4.87
CA GLU A 67 -3.28 7.80 4.86
C GLU A 67 -2.89 8.31 3.47
N ASN A 68 -2.07 7.58 2.73
CA ASN A 68 -1.64 7.97 1.38
C ASN A 68 -2.80 7.93 0.38
N PRO A 69 -3.66 6.88 0.32
CA PRO A 69 -4.86 6.92 -0.51
C PRO A 69 -5.77 8.10 -0.19
N LYS A 70 -6.01 8.39 1.10
CA LYS A 70 -6.83 9.54 1.53
C LYS A 70 -6.25 10.86 1.05
N ARG A 71 -4.91 11.01 1.12
CA ARG A 71 -4.21 12.21 0.64
C ARG A 71 -4.26 12.33 -0.88
N LEU A 72 -4.07 11.23 -1.61
CA LEU A 72 -4.10 11.22 -3.07
C LEU A 72 -5.49 11.58 -3.62
N TYR A 73 -6.53 10.91 -3.12
CA TYR A 73 -7.89 11.10 -3.61
C TYR A 73 -8.63 12.28 -2.95
N ALA A 74 -7.95 13.02 -2.06
CA ALA A 74 -8.55 14.09 -1.25
C ALA A 74 -9.84 13.66 -0.52
N THR A 75 -9.93 12.39 -0.13
CA THR A 75 -11.12 11.79 0.51
C THR A 75 -11.11 11.93 2.04
N ALA A 76 -10.32 12.85 2.59
CA ALA A 76 -10.29 13.09 4.03
C ALA A 76 -11.61 13.71 4.52
N ARG A 77 -12.41 12.89 5.20
CA ARG A 77 -13.08 13.24 6.45
C ARG A 77 -12.45 12.42 7.57
#